data_AF-A0A7C5RC82-F1
#
_entry.id   AF-A0A7C5RC82-F1
#
_cell.length_a   1.000
_cell.length_b   1.000
_cell.length_c   1.000
_cell.angle_alpha   90.00
_cell.angle_beta   90.00
_cell.angle_gamma   90.00
#
_symmetry.space_group_name_H-M   'P 1'
#
loop_
_entity.id
_entity.type
_entity.pdbx_description
1 polymer ?
#
loop_
_entity_poly.entity_id
_entity_poly.type
_entity_poly.pdbx_seq_one_letter_code
_entity_poly.pdbx_strand_id
1 'polypeptide(L)'
;MNARTVLGAVLAVVLLANVAIGEARMASALLPLHLGLGVVAFAASVAYAVIGRRFMPALVLGLVLSVLTGLQGALGLSMLLLNAEGPVEVAHRFNGTATFLIGLVGGI
;
A
#
# COMPACT_ATOMS: atom_id res chain seq x y z
N MET A 1 12.00 -12.93 -16.23
CA MET A 1 11.01 -11.84 -16.00
C MET A 1 11.75 -10.53 -15.84
N ASN A 2 11.19 -9.40 -16.29
CA ASN A 2 11.80 -8.09 -16.06
C ASN A 2 11.58 -7.64 -14.60
N ALA A 3 12.47 -6.80 -14.07
CA ALA A 3 12.41 -6.37 -12.67
C ALA A 3 11.12 -5.62 -12.28
N ARG A 4 10.48 -4.92 -13.23
CA ARG A 4 9.21 -4.21 -12.99
C ARG A 4 8.07 -5.18 -12.77
N THR A 5 7.98 -6.24 -13.56
CA THR A 5 6.96 -7.29 -13.40
C THR A 5 7.11 -8.00 -12.06
N VAL A 6 8.34 -8.28 -11.62
CA VAL A 6 8.60 -8.88 -10.30
C VAL A 6 8.15 -7.92 -9.19
N LEU A 7 8.52 -6.64 -9.27
CA LEU A 7 8.12 -5.64 -8.28
C LEU A 7 6.61 -5.40 -8.27
N GLY A 8 5.96 -5.38 -9.42
CA GLY A 8 4.52 -5.25 -9.54
C GLY A 8 3.79 -6.43 -8.90
N ALA A 9 4.26 -7.66 -9.12
CA ALA A 9 3.71 -8.85 -8.47
C ALA A 9 3.91 -8.82 -6.95
N VAL A 10 5.11 -8.46 -6.47
CA VAL A 10 5.38 -8.29 -5.03
C VAL A 10 4.44 -7.26 -4.44
N LEU A 11 4.28 -6.11 -5.10
CA LEU A 11 3.44 -5.02 -4.63
C LEU A 11 1.96 -5.42 -4.57
N ALA A 12 1.46 -6.13 -5.58
CA ALA A 12 0.09 -6.65 -5.58
C ALA A 12 -0.16 -7.63 -4.42
N VAL A 13 0.77 -8.56 -4.18
CA VAL A 13 0.67 -9.53 -3.08
C VAL A 13 0.72 -8.85 -1.72
N VAL A 14 1.66 -7.92 -1.54
CA VAL A 14 1.81 -7.19 -0.26
C VAL A 14 0.59 -6.33 0.01
N LEU A 15 0.07 -5.60 -0.98
CA LEU A 15 -1.13 -4.79 -0.82
C LEU A 15 -2.36 -5.66 -0.51
N LEU A 16 -2.54 -6.78 -1.22
CA LEU A 16 -3.63 -7.72 -0.96
C LEU A 16 -3.57 -8.26 0.47
N ALA A 17 -2.40 -8.75 0.90
CA ALA A 17 -2.21 -9.27 2.24
C ALA A 17 -2.49 -8.18 3.29
N ASN A 18 -2.02 -6.96 3.05
CA ASN A 18 -2.18 -5.86 3.98
C ASN A 18 -3.64 -5.41 4.12
N VAL A 19 -4.38 -5.34 3.01
CA VAL A 19 -5.83 -5.08 3.00
C VAL A 19 -6.60 -6.20 3.69
N ALA A 20 -6.29 -7.47 3.39
CA ALA A 20 -6.96 -8.61 4.00
C ALA A 20 -6.78 -8.62 5.53
N ILE A 21 -5.59 -8.28 6.03
CA ILE A 21 -5.33 -8.12 7.47
C ILE A 21 -6.16 -6.96 8.06
N GLY A 22 -6.24 -5.83 7.36
CA GLY A 22 -7.03 -4.67 7.80
C GLY A 22 -8.54 -4.93 7.87
N GLU A 23 -9.08 -5.71 6.94
CA GLU A 23 -10.51 -6.06 6.87
C GLU A 23 -10.92 -7.16 7.87
N ALA A 24 -9.99 -8.03 8.28
CA ALA A 24 -10.26 -9.12 9.22
C ALA A 24 -10.60 -8.69 10.67
N ARG A 25 -10.85 -7.40 10.91
CA ARG A 25 -11.18 -6.80 12.22
C ARG A 25 -10.23 -7.27 13.34
N MET A 26 -8.93 -7.10 13.06
CA MET A 26 -7.77 -7.21 13.96
C MET A 26 -7.94 -8.04 15.25
N ALA A 27 -7.30 -9.21 15.27
CA ALA A 27 -6.60 -9.59 16.50
C ALA A 27 -5.36 -8.69 16.62
N SER A 28 -5.14 -8.07 17.78
CA SER A 28 -3.96 -7.21 18.06
C SER A 28 -2.62 -7.86 17.69
N ALA A 29 -2.58 -9.20 17.64
CA ALA A 29 -1.42 -10.00 17.21
C ALA A 29 -0.93 -9.70 15.79
N LEU A 30 -1.80 -9.25 14.86
CA LEU A 30 -1.41 -9.01 13.45
C LEU A 30 -1.01 -7.57 13.17
N LEU A 31 -1.14 -6.66 14.15
CA LEU A 31 -0.81 -5.25 13.98
C LEU A 31 0.65 -5.02 13.55
N PRO A 32 1.67 -5.68 14.15
CA PRO A 32 3.05 -5.52 13.71
C PRO A 32 3.27 -5.94 12.25
N LEU A 33 2.58 -7.00 11.83
CA LEU A 33 2.65 -7.49 10.45
C LEU A 33 1.99 -6.50 9.48
N HIS A 34 0.81 -5.96 9.82
CA HIS A 34 0.12 -4.94 9.01
C HIS A 34 1.01 -3.71 8.79
N LEU A 35 1.66 -3.23 9.86
CA LEU A 35 2.57 -2.10 9.79
C LEU A 35 3.81 -2.42 8.93
N GLY A 36 4.41 -3.60 9.15
CA GLY A 36 5.55 -4.07 8.36
C GLY A 36 5.25 -4.19 6.87
N LEU A 37 4.10 -4.77 6.51
CA LEU A 37 3.65 -4.88 5.13
C LEU A 37 3.37 -3.51 4.50
N GLY A 38 2.84 -2.56 5.27
CA GLY A 38 2.69 -1.17 4.83
C GLY A 38 4.03 -0.52 4.42
N VAL A 39 5.08 -0.73 5.22
CA VAL A 39 6.44 -0.24 4.91
C VAL A 39 6.99 -0.92 3.66
N VAL A 40 6.81 -2.23 3.52
CA VAL A 40 7.24 -2.97 2.33
C VAL A 40 6.51 -2.47 1.08
N ALA A 41 5.19 -2.23 1.16
CA ALA A 41 4.41 -1.72 0.04
C ALA A 41 4.93 -0.35 -0.43
N PHE A 42 5.23 0.55 0.51
CA PHE A 42 5.79 1.87 0.21
C PHE A 42 7.19 1.76 -0.42
N ALA A 43 8.07 0.92 0.13
CA ALA A 43 9.39 0.73 -0.45
C ALA A 43 9.31 0.14 -1.87
N ALA A 44 8.41 -0.81 -2.09
CA ALA A 44 8.19 -1.42 -3.39
C ALA A 44 7.59 -0.43 -4.41
N SER A 45 6.68 0.47 -4.01
CA SER A 45 6.13 1.49 -4.91
C SER A 45 7.20 2.51 -5.35
N VAL A 46 8.08 2.91 -4.43
CA VAL A 46 9.21 3.78 -4.73
C VAL A 46 10.19 3.07 -5.67
N ALA A 47 10.54 1.82 -5.38
CA ALA A 47 11.42 1.03 -6.25
C ALA A 47 10.83 0.85 -7.65
N TYR A 48 9.52 0.61 -7.75
CA TYR A 48 8.81 0.50 -9.02
C TYR A 48 8.90 1.80 -9.85
N ALA A 49 8.70 2.96 -9.21
CA ALA A 49 8.88 4.27 -9.86
C ALA A 49 10.32 4.48 -10.35
N VAL A 50 11.32 4.19 -9.51
CA VAL A 50 12.74 4.40 -9.82
C VAL A 50 13.19 3.51 -10.97
N ILE A 51 12.83 2.23 -10.96
CA ILE A 51 13.16 1.29 -12.05
C ILE A 51 12.36 1.62 -13.31
N GLY A 52 11.11 2.04 -13.14
CA GLY A 52 10.20 2.48 -14.19
C GLY A 52 10.49 3.88 -14.75
N ARG A 53 11.50 4.62 -14.25
CA ARG A 53 11.69 6.05 -14.54
C ARG A 53 11.80 6.44 -16.01
N ARG A 54 12.21 5.51 -16.88
CA ARG A 54 12.32 5.74 -18.34
C ARG A 54 11.03 5.40 -19.10
N PHE A 55 10.03 4.84 -18.43
CA PHE A 55 8.73 4.48 -18.98
C PHE A 55 7.64 5.18 -18.17
N MET A 56 7.13 6.29 -18.71
CA MET A 56 6.19 7.19 -18.02
C MET A 56 5.04 6.49 -17.30
N PRO A 57 4.36 5.47 -17.89
CA PRO A 57 3.28 4.79 -17.18
C PRO A 57 3.72 4.12 -15.88
N ALA A 58 4.89 3.48 -15.86
CA ALA A 58 5.41 2.85 -14.63
C ALA A 58 5.89 3.88 -13.61
N LEU A 59 6.49 4.98 -14.06
CA LEU A 59 6.88 6.09 -13.20
C LEU A 59 5.65 6.69 -12.50
N VAL A 60 4.63 7.06 -13.27
CA VAL A 60 3.40 7.66 -12.75
C VAL A 60 2.72 6.72 -11.78
N LEU A 61 2.56 5.44 -12.15
CA LEU A 61 1.95 4.47 -11.27
C LEU A 61 2.72 4.31 -9.95
N GLY A 62 4.05 4.16 -10.01
CA GLY A 62 4.87 4.00 -8.80
C GLY A 62 4.79 5.23 -7.89
N LEU A 63 4.75 6.44 -8.46
CA LEU A 63 4.57 7.68 -7.69
C LEU A 63 3.20 7.75 -7.03
N VAL A 64 2.12 7.48 -7.78
CA VAL A 64 0.75 7.45 -7.24
C VAL A 64 0.66 6.44 -6.09
N LEU A 65 1.16 5.23 -6.28
CA LEU A 65 1.15 4.20 -5.24
C LEU A 65 1.99 4.60 -4.02
N SER A 66 3.11 5.31 -4.20
CA SER A 66 3.92 5.81 -3.09
C SER A 66 3.18 6.86 -2.27
N VAL A 67 2.45 7.77 -2.93
CA VAL A 67 1.61 8.76 -2.24
C VAL A 67 0.47 8.07 -1.49
N LEU A 68 -0.23 7.14 -2.13
CA LEU A 68 -1.38 6.46 -1.51
C LEU A 68 -0.98 5.54 -0.35
N THR A 69 0.14 4.82 -0.48
CA THR A 69 0.69 4.00 0.63
C THR A 69 1.22 4.86 1.77
N GLY A 70 1.84 6.00 1.46
CA GLY A 70 2.23 6.99 2.47
C GLY A 70 1.02 7.56 3.23
N LEU A 71 -0.04 7.92 2.50
CA LEU A 71 -1.31 8.35 3.09
C LEU A 71 -1.94 7.25 3.94
N GLN A 72 -1.90 5.99 3.49
CA GLN A 72 -2.38 4.84 4.26
C GLN A 72 -1.66 4.74 5.61
N GLY A 73 -0.34 4.87 5.60
CA GLY A 73 0.49 4.88 6.80
C GLY A 73 0.12 6.03 7.74
N ALA A 74 -0.05 7.24 7.22
CA ALA A 74 -0.46 8.40 8.01
C ALA A 74 -1.83 8.22 8.68
N LEU A 75 -2.81 7.69 7.95
CA LEU A 75 -4.13 7.36 8.48
C LEU A 75 -4.06 6.22 9.52
N GLY A 76 -3.23 5.20 9.29
CA GLY A 76 -3.03 4.12 10.26
C GLY A 76 -2.40 4.62 11.56
N LEU A 77 -1.38 5.46 11.45
CA LEU A 77 -0.68 6.05 12.60
C LEU A 77 -1.56 7.04 13.36
N SER A 78 -2.44 7.80 12.71
CA SER A 78 -3.36 8.69 13.43
C SER A 78 -4.38 7.90 14.26
N MET A 79 -4.85 6.75 13.78
CA MET A 79 -5.68 5.86 14.60
C MET A 79 -4.89 5.29 15.79
N LEU A 80 -3.65 4.83 15.55
CA LEU A 80 -2.82 4.18 16.58
C LEU A 80 -2.27 5.14 17.64
N LEU A 81 -1.86 6.34 17.25
CA LEU A 81 -1.14 7.27 18.12
C LEU A 81 -2.03 8.43 18.62
N LEU A 82 -3.06 8.79 17.86
CA LEU A 82 -3.91 9.95 18.14
C LEU A 82 -5.35 9.54 18.48
N ASN A 83 -5.67 8.24 18.52
CA ASN A 83 -7.02 7.72 18.74
C ASN A 83 -8.06 8.36 17.81
N ALA A 84 -7.67 8.61 16.56
CA ALA A 84 -8.60 9.14 15.57
C ALA A 84 -9.62 8.04 15.19
N GLU A 85 -10.90 8.34 15.26
CA GLU A 85 -11.98 7.36 15.01
C GLU A 85 -12.91 7.82 13.87
N GLY A 86 -13.83 6.94 13.45
CA GLY A 86 -14.93 7.27 12.55
C GLY A 86 -14.47 7.66 11.13
N PRO A 87 -14.44 8.95 10.75
CA PRO A 87 -14.03 9.36 9.40
C PRO A 87 -12.64 8.87 8.99
N VAL A 88 -11.69 8.81 9.91
CA VAL A 88 -10.32 8.36 9.63
C VAL A 88 -10.27 6.87 9.31
N GLU A 89 -11.02 6.05 10.04
CA GLU A 89 -11.13 4.61 9.79
C GLU A 89 -11.74 4.33 8.41
N VAL A 90 -12.81 5.06 8.06
CA VAL A 90 -13.44 4.96 6.74
C VAL A 90 -12.45 5.35 5.64
N ALA A 91 -11.73 6.47 5.80
CA ALA A 91 -10.72 6.91 4.86
C ALA A 91 -9.58 5.90 4.73
N HIS A 92 -9.13 5.30 5.84
CA HIS A 92 -8.07 4.29 5.86
C HIS A 92 -8.50 3.02 5.10
N ARG A 93 -9.72 2.51 5.32
CA ARG A 93 -10.22 1.32 4.60
C ARG A 93 -10.40 1.60 3.11
N PHE A 94 -11.01 2.74 2.77
CA PHE A 94 -11.21 3.15 1.39
C PHE A 94 -9.88 3.31 0.65
N ASN A 95 -8.95 4.07 1.22
CA ASN A 95 -7.64 4.31 0.62
C ASN A 95 -6.84 3.00 0.47
N GLY A 96 -6.88 2.10 1.45
CA GLY A 96 -6.23 0.80 1.38
C GLY A 96 -6.75 -0.04 0.21
N THR A 97 -8.08 -0.12 0.06
CA THR A 97 -8.73 -0.85 -1.03
C THR A 97 -8.42 -0.23 -2.39
N ALA A 98 -8.53 1.10 -2.50
CA ALA A 98 -8.22 1.82 -3.73
C ALA A 98 -6.76 1.63 -4.16
N THR A 99 -5.83 1.72 -3.20
CA THR A 99 -4.39 1.50 -3.45
C THR A 99 -4.13 0.09 -3.97
N PHE A 100 -4.76 -0.92 -3.36
CA PHE A 100 -4.66 -2.30 -3.83
C PHE A 100 -5.18 -2.46 -5.26
N LEU A 101 -6.37 -1.95 -5.58
CA LEU A 101 -6.95 -2.08 -6.92
C LEU A 101 -6.10 -1.38 -7.99
N ILE A 102 -5.58 -0.19 -7.69
CA ILE A 102 -4.67 0.55 -8.58
C ILE A 102 -3.38 -0.25 -8.78
N GLY A 103 -2.80 -0.79 -7.70
CA GLY A 103 -1.59 -1.60 -7.75
C GLY A 103 -1.76 -2.89 -8.54
N LEU A 104 -2.92 -3.54 -8.41
CA LEU A 104 -3.27 -4.77 -9.12
C LEU A 104 -3.40 -4.52 -10.63
N VAL A 105 -4.14 -3.47 -11.03
CA VAL A 105 -4.41 -3.18 -12.44
C VAL A 105 -3.20 -2.59 -13.16
N GLY A 106 -2.40 -1.76 -12.48
CA GLY A 106 -1.28 -1.08 -13.10
C GLY A 106 0.06 -1.83 -13.00
N GLY A 107 0.23 -2.67 -11.97
CA GLY A 107 1.50 -3.31 -11.64
C GLY A 107 1.69 -4.70 -12.26
N ILE A 108 0.59 -5.36 -12.66
CA ILE A 108 0.58 -6.68 -13.31
C ILE A 108 0.31 -6.49 -14.80
#